data_AF-A0A3Q9FQX9-F1
#
_entry.id   AF-A0A3Q9FQX9-F1
#
_cell.length_a   1.000
_cell.length_b   1.000
_cell.length_c   1.000
_cell.angle_alpha   90.00
_cell.angle_beta   90.00
_cell.angle_gamma   90.00
#
_symmetry.space_group_name_H-M   'P 1'
#
loop_
_entity.id
_entity.type
_entity.pdbx_description
1 polymer ?
#
loop_
_entity_poly.entity_id
_entity_poly.type
_entity_poly.pdbx_seq_one_letter_code
_entity_poly.pdbx_strand_id
1 'polypeptide(L)'
;MDSETLYIFFSWFFILFGIIAIIWGILLIHEIPVDIAKKNHHSQVKAIKAMTFSGLFLFPLFLAAIIWAYYDPKNPDFNTSPNTELS
;
A
#
# COMPACT_ATOMS: atom_id res chain seq x y z
N MET A 1 33.36 -29.09 5.61
CA MET A 1 32.40 -28.22 6.32
C MET A 1 31.47 -29.15 7.06
N ASP A 2 31.53 -29.08 8.38
CA ASP A 2 30.72 -29.85 9.32
C ASP A 2 29.26 -29.39 9.30
N SER A 3 28.35 -30.30 9.67
CA SER A 3 26.91 -30.03 9.65
C SER A 3 26.51 -28.91 10.60
N GLU A 4 27.21 -28.73 11.72
CA GLU A 4 26.93 -27.67 12.69
C GLU A 4 27.14 -26.28 12.09
N THR A 5 28.29 -26.07 11.45
CA THR A 5 28.59 -24.83 10.73
C THR A 5 27.55 -24.54 9.63
N LEU A 6 27.05 -25.57 8.94
CA LEU A 6 26.03 -25.44 7.91
C LEU A 6 24.68 -24.99 8.48
N TYR A 7 24.24 -25.52 9.64
CA TYR A 7 23.01 -25.05 10.31
C TYR A 7 23.10 -23.60 10.76
N ILE A 8 24.27 -23.16 11.24
CA ILE A 8 24.49 -21.76 11.63
C ILE A 8 24.30 -20.85 10.39
N PHE A 9 24.96 -21.16 9.27
CA PHE A 9 24.80 -20.36 8.05
C PHE A 9 23.35 -20.27 7.58
N PHE A 10 22.63 -21.38 7.54
CA PHE A 10 21.21 -21.37 7.15
C PHE A 10 20.34 -20.58 8.13
N SER A 11 20.56 -20.70 9.44
CA SER A 11 19.80 -19.96 10.44
C SER A 11 19.96 -18.45 10.27
N TRP A 12 21.21 -17.98 10.13
CA TRP A 12 21.50 -16.57 9.86
C TRP A 12 20.92 -16.09 8.53
N PHE A 13 20.99 -16.91 7.48
CA PHE A 13 20.38 -16.61 6.19
C PHE A 13 18.87 -16.43 6.31
N PHE A 14 18.15 -17.34 6.98
CA PHE A 14 16.70 -17.25 7.14
C PHE A 14 16.29 -16.04 7.99
N ILE A 15 17.04 -15.71 9.03
CA ILE A 15 16.78 -14.50 9.83
C ILE A 15 16.92 -13.25 8.96
N LEU A 16 18.02 -13.14 8.22
CA LEU A 16 18.29 -11.99 7.37
C LEU A 16 17.27 -11.88 6.23
N PHE A 17 16.96 -13.01 5.59
CA PHE A 17 15.94 -13.11 4.56
C PHE A 17 14.55 -12.74 5.10
N GLY A 18 14.20 -13.19 6.30
CA GLY A 18 12.93 -12.84 6.96
C GLY A 18 12.79 -11.34 7.17
N ILE A 19 13.84 -10.67 7.64
CA ILE A 19 13.85 -9.21 7.82
C ILE A 19 13.65 -8.50 6.47
N ILE A 20 14.39 -8.92 5.44
CA ILE A 20 14.27 -8.36 4.09
C ILE A 20 12.86 -8.56 3.54
N ALA A 21 12.29 -9.76 3.68
CA ALA A 21 10.95 -10.08 3.22
C ALA A 21 9.88 -9.23 3.91
N ILE A 22 10.02 -8.98 5.22
CA ILE A 22 9.11 -8.08 5.96
C ILE A 22 9.21 -6.65 5.42
N ILE A 23 10.43 -6.12 5.25
CA ILE A 23 10.64 -4.78 4.69
C ILE A 23 10.04 -4.69 3.29
N TRP A 24 10.23 -5.70 2.46
CA TRP A 24 9.68 -5.73 1.10
C TRP A 24 8.16 -5.82 1.09
N GLY A 25 7.56 -6.61 1.99
CA GLY A 25 6.11 -6.67 2.16
C GLY A 25 5.54 -5.30 2.51
N ILE A 26 6.18 -4.58 3.43
CA ILE A 26 5.80 -3.21 3.80
C ILE A 26 5.93 -2.25 2.62
N LEU A 27 7.03 -2.33 1.87
CA LEU A 27 7.24 -1.52 0.68
C LEU A 27 6.21 -1.82 -0.41
N LEU A 28 5.81 -3.07 -0.61
CA LEU A 28 4.81 -3.38 -1.61
C LEU A 28 3.42 -2.86 -1.21
N ILE A 29 3.06 -3.02 0.06
CA ILE A 29 1.76 -2.58 0.60
C ILE A 29 1.61 -1.04 0.53
N HIS A 30 2.68 -0.29 0.82
CA HIS A 30 2.62 1.19 0.82
C HIS A 30 2.48 1.82 -0.58
N GLU A 31 2.84 1.11 -1.65
CA GLU A 31 2.73 1.65 -3.01
C GLU A 31 1.31 1.53 -3.56
N ILE A 32 0.51 0.57 -3.06
CA ILE A 32 -0.85 0.29 -3.54
C ILE A 32 -1.78 1.52 -3.52
N PRO A 33 -1.94 2.27 -2.41
CA PRO A 33 -2.88 3.38 -2.36
C PRO A 33 -2.46 4.55 -3.26
N VAL A 34 -1.14 4.74 -3.39
CA VAL A 34 -0.57 5.81 -4.22
C VAL A 34 -0.77 5.52 -5.70
N ASP A 35 -0.59 4.27 -6.12
CA ASP A 35 -0.83 3.88 -7.51
C ASP A 35 -2.32 3.88 -7.87
N ILE A 36 -3.21 3.53 -6.94
CA ILE A 36 -4.66 3.71 -7.11
C ILE A 36 -4.99 5.20 -7.29
N ALA A 37 -4.46 6.08 -6.43
CA ALA A 37 -4.69 7.52 -6.53
C ALA A 37 -4.16 8.14 -7.84
N LYS A 38 -3.00 7.68 -8.33
CA LYS A 38 -2.46 8.09 -9.64
C LYS A 38 -3.35 7.62 -10.79
N LYS A 39 -3.80 6.36 -10.77
CA LYS A 39 -4.70 5.81 -11.80
C LYS A 39 -6.04 6.54 -11.85
N ASN A 40 -6.53 6.98 -10.69
CA ASN A 40 -7.78 7.73 -10.58
C ASN A 40 -7.62 9.23 -10.88
N HIS A 41 -6.44 9.71 -11.31
CA HIS A 41 -6.15 11.14 -11.55
C HIS A 41 -6.46 12.04 -10.35
N HIS A 42 -6.38 11.50 -9.13
CA HIS A 42 -6.81 12.18 -7.92
C HIS A 42 -5.98 13.47 -7.71
N SER A 43 -6.63 14.63 -7.58
CA SER A 43 -5.91 15.92 -7.51
C SER A 43 -4.92 16.04 -6.33
N GLN A 44 -5.06 15.15 -5.33
CA GLN A 44 -4.27 15.13 -4.10
C GLN A 44 -3.37 13.88 -3.95
N VAL A 45 -2.82 13.34 -5.04
CA VAL A 45 -1.87 12.20 -4.98
C VAL A 45 -0.74 12.42 -3.95
N LYS A 46 -0.22 13.66 -3.84
CA LYS A 46 0.85 13.98 -2.88
C LYS A 46 0.40 13.86 -1.42
N ALA A 47 -0.86 14.20 -1.11
CA ALA A 47 -1.40 14.09 0.25
C ALA A 47 -1.64 12.63 0.62
N ILE A 48 -2.20 11.84 -0.31
CA ILE A 48 -2.38 10.40 -0.13
C ILE A 48 -1.02 9.73 0.06
N LYS A 49 0.02 10.11 -0.71
CA LYS A 49 1.38 9.60 -0.53
C LYS A 49 1.93 9.84 0.87
N ALA A 50 1.72 11.04 1.43
CA ALA A 50 2.12 11.35 2.80
C ALA A 50 1.31 10.55 3.83
N MET A 51 -0.01 10.39 3.61
CA MET A 51 -0.90 9.64 4.49
C MET A 51 -0.57 8.14 4.51
N THR A 52 -0.22 7.56 3.36
CA THR A 52 0.22 6.17 3.25
C THR A 52 1.57 5.94 3.91
N PHE A 53 2.50 6.90 3.83
CA PHE A 53 3.77 6.84 4.56
C PHE A 53 3.54 6.89 6.08
N SER A 54 2.61 7.73 6.54
CA SER A 54 2.16 7.79 7.93
C SER A 54 1.40 6.54 8.39
N GLY A 55 0.83 5.77 7.46
CA GLY A 55 0.14 4.50 7.72
C GLY A 55 1.03 3.40 8.28
N LEU A 56 2.36 3.54 8.20
CA LEU A 56 3.32 2.62 8.79
C LEU A 56 3.19 2.52 10.33
N PHE A 57 2.74 3.59 10.99
CA PHE A 57 2.51 3.62 12.44
C PHE A 57 1.04 3.34 12.83
N LEU A 58 0.12 3.51 11.89
CA LEU A 58 -1.32 3.46 12.14
C LEU A 58 -1.99 2.69 11.00
N PHE A 59 -2.13 1.38 11.17
CA PHE A 59 -2.85 0.50 10.24
C PHE A 59 -4.25 1.03 9.83
N PRO A 60 -5.05 1.67 10.72
CA PRO A 60 -6.32 2.27 10.32
C PRO A 60 -6.18 3.42 9.32
N LEU A 61 -5.07 4.17 9.39
CA LEU A 61 -4.78 5.28 8.50
C LEU A 61 -4.47 4.81 7.08
N PHE A 62 -3.86 3.62 6.96
CA PHE A 62 -3.61 2.98 5.68
C PHE A 62 -4.92 2.64 4.95
N LEU A 63 -5.90 2.05 5.67
CA LEU A 63 -7.23 1.78 5.12
C LEU A 63 -7.95 3.07 4.72
N ALA A 64 -7.88 4.11 5.55
CA ALA A 64 -8.45 5.41 5.22
C ALA A 64 -7.83 6.01 3.94
N ALA A 65 -6.51 5.88 3.75
CA ALA A 65 -5.84 6.34 2.53
C ALA A 65 -6.30 5.58 1.28
N ILE A 66 -6.59 4.27 1.38
CA ILE A 66 -7.17 3.50 0.26
C ILE A 66 -8.57 4.00 -0.06
N ILE A 67 -9.44 4.10 0.94
CA ILE A 67 -10.83 4.57 0.74
C ILE A 67 -10.81 5.97 0.10
N TRP A 68 -9.93 6.84 0.57
CA TRP A 68 -9.79 8.18 0.02
C TRP A 68 -9.17 8.20 -1.38
N ALA A 69 -8.25 7.28 -1.71
CA ALA A 69 -7.73 7.14 -3.07
C ALA A 69 -8.81 6.69 -4.07
N TYR A 70 -9.87 6.00 -3.61
CA TYR A 70 -11.03 5.67 -4.42
C TYR A 70 -12.05 6.80 -4.52
N TYR A 71 -12.24 7.57 -3.44
CA TYR A 71 -13.14 8.73 -3.43
C TYR A 71 -12.43 9.97 -3.96
N ASP A 72 -12.53 10.24 -5.27
CA ASP A 72 -12.13 11.52 -5.82
C ASP A 72 -13.27 12.55 -5.71
N PRO A 73 -13.21 13.52 -4.78
CA PRO A 73 -14.24 14.56 -4.68
C PRO A 73 -14.23 15.53 -5.87
N LYS A 74 -13.22 15.45 -6.76
CA LYS A 74 -13.04 16.34 -7.92
C LYS A 74 -13.42 15.70 -9.26
N ASN A 75 -13.85 14.43 -9.25
CA ASN A 75 -14.34 13.72 -10.42
C ASN A 75 -15.83 13.34 -10.22
N PRO A 76 -16.78 14.15 -10.73
CA PRO A 76 -18.22 13.88 -10.60
C PRO A 76 -18.69 12.64 -11.40
N ASP A 77 -17.80 12.03 -12.20
CA ASP A 77 -18.19 11.04 -13.22
C ASP A 77 -18.11 9.59 -12.69
N PHE A 78 -17.56 9.37 -11.50
CA PHE A 78 -17.47 8.03 -10.90
C PHE A 78 -18.74 7.62 -10.13
N ASN A 79 -19.55 8.59 -9.67
CA ASN A 79 -20.81 8.31 -8.98
C ASN A 79 -22.04 8.37 -9.91
N THR A 80 -21.88 8.84 -11.14
CA THR A 80 -22.90 8.80 -12.18
C THR A 80 -22.88 7.42 -12.85
N SER A 81 -23.26 6.42 -12.06
CA SER A 81 -23.92 5.24 -12.60
C SER A 81 -25.08 5.72 -13.49
N PRO A 82 -25.29 5.14 -14.69
CA PRO A 82 -26.16 5.65 -15.75
C PRO A 82 -27.67 5.47 -15.47
N ASN A 83 -28.12 5.66 -14.23
CA ASN A 83 -29.50 5.52 -13.80
C ASN A 83 -30.13 6.81 -13.24
N THR A 84 -29.48 7.96 -13.40
CA THR A 84 -30.06 9.28 -13.04
C THR A 84 -30.69 10.02 -14.24
N GLU A 85 -30.82 9.38 -15.40
CA GLU A 85 -31.49 9.98 -16.56
C GLU A 85 -32.94 9.52 -16.78
N LEU A 86 -33.52 8.66 -15.91
CA LEU A 86 -34.85 8.08 -16.12
C LEU A 86 -35.72 7.94 -14.85
N SER A 87 -35.84 8.97 -14.02
CA SER A 87 -36.95 9.06 -13.03
C SER A 87 -37.35 10.49 -12.70
#